data_AF-A0A8C3E449-F1
#
_entry.id   AF-A0A8C3E449-F1
#
_cell.length_a   1.000
_cell.length_b   1.000
_cell.length_c   1.000
_cell.angle_alpha   90.00
_cell.angle_beta   90.00
_cell.angle_gamma   90.00
#
_symmetry.space_group_name_H-M   'P 1'
#
loop_
_entity.id
_entity.type
_entity.pdbx_description
1 polymer ?
#
loop_
_entity_poly.entity_id
_entity_poly.type
_entity_poly.pdbx_seq_one_letter_code
_entity_poly.pdbx_strand_id
1 'polypeptide(L)'
;MSRRVLSVVALPVAVSLAAVAEGFQLFCQRGDDPEKKKANEKEEKAATSSQWKSTRNIKPCNLTGWWKNDLGSKMHVFNVDNNGTFSGEYHTAVSSAKSPIQPSPLVGSQHLDKDEQDTFGFTVNWKKFSDSTAVFVGQCFNGADGKEVLHTSWLLREKVDSETDDWKATRIGRNTFTRMS
;
A
#
# COMPACT_ATOMS: atom_id res chain seq x y z
N MET A 1 60.96 -13.53 27.65
CA MET A 1 60.66 -13.71 29.09
C MET A 1 60.05 -12.43 29.64
N SER A 2 59.04 -12.61 30.48
CA SER A 2 58.13 -11.61 31.06
C SER A 2 58.80 -10.58 31.99
N ARG A 3 58.31 -9.33 31.98
CA ARG A 3 57.87 -8.51 33.15
C ARG A 3 57.58 -7.07 32.71
N ARG A 4 56.31 -6.65 32.75
CA ARG A 4 55.65 -5.81 33.79
C ARG A 4 56.25 -4.39 33.90
N VAL A 5 55.45 -3.39 33.50
CA VAL A 5 55.42 -2.08 34.16
C VAL A 5 54.03 -1.90 34.73
N LEU A 6 53.99 -1.66 36.05
CA LEU A 6 52.81 -1.38 36.84
C LEU A 6 52.23 -0.01 36.49
N SER A 7 50.91 0.13 36.65
CA SER A 7 50.35 1.35 37.22
C SER A 7 49.06 1.02 37.95
N VAL A 8 49.15 1.07 39.27
CA VAL A 8 48.00 1.24 40.16
C VAL A 8 47.89 2.74 40.36
N VAL A 9 46.80 3.38 39.92
CA VAL A 9 46.40 4.68 40.46
C VAL A 9 44.88 4.70 40.63
N ALA A 10 44.53 5.26 41.79
CA ALA A 10 43.26 5.25 42.49
C ALA A 10 42.05 5.82 41.72
N LEU A 11 40.87 5.32 42.13
CA LEU A 11 39.57 5.97 41.95
C LEU A 11 39.48 7.25 42.78
N PRO A 12 38.77 8.26 42.27
CA PRO A 12 37.91 9.07 43.11
C PRO A 12 36.44 8.95 42.68
N VAL A 13 35.59 8.81 43.70
CA VAL A 13 34.13 8.90 43.63
C VAL A 13 33.74 10.36 43.41
N ALA A 14 32.90 10.64 42.41
CA ALA A 14 32.10 11.86 42.38
C ALA A 14 30.82 11.72 41.51
N VAL A 15 29.70 11.75 42.22
CA VAL A 15 28.43 12.45 41.96
C VAL A 15 27.71 12.31 40.61
N SER A 16 26.48 11.80 40.74
CA SER A 16 25.30 11.72 39.88
C SER A 16 25.16 12.68 38.70
N LEU A 17 24.66 12.13 37.58
CA LEU A 17 23.66 12.74 36.69
C LEU A 17 22.78 11.62 36.14
N ALA A 18 21.52 11.59 36.55
CA ALA A 18 20.50 10.74 35.96
C ALA A 18 20.14 11.29 34.57
N ALA A 19 20.28 10.48 33.53
CA ALA A 19 19.72 10.77 32.21
C ALA A 19 18.48 9.88 32.05
N VAL A 20 17.31 10.51 32.19
CA VAL A 20 16.02 9.95 31.76
C VAL A 20 15.76 10.49 30.36
N ALA A 21 15.53 9.60 29.40
CA ALA A 21 14.91 9.90 28.12
C ALA A 21 14.09 8.65 27.76
N GLU A 22 12.87 8.53 28.30
CA GLU A 22 11.60 9.01 27.75
C GLU A 22 11.29 8.48 26.35
N GLY A 23 10.16 7.77 26.28
CA GLY A 23 9.66 7.07 25.11
C GLY A 23 9.27 8.01 23.98
N PHE A 24 9.59 7.58 22.77
CA PHE A 24 9.11 8.20 21.54
C PHE A 24 7.64 7.81 21.31
N GLN A 25 6.73 8.67 21.75
CA GLN A 25 5.33 8.63 21.32
C GLN A 25 5.20 9.51 20.08
N LEU A 26 4.97 8.90 18.91
CA LEU A 26 4.66 9.63 17.68
C LEU A 26 3.32 10.37 17.86
N PHE A 27 3.38 11.69 17.95
CA PHE A 27 2.22 12.57 17.81
C PHE A 27 2.05 12.92 16.32
N CYS A 28 0.94 12.48 15.71
CA CYS A 28 0.41 13.14 14.51
C CYS A 28 -0.29 14.43 14.96
N GLN A 29 0.32 15.60 14.75
CA GLN A 29 -0.28 16.89 15.09
C GLN A 29 -1.35 17.26 14.05
N ARG A 30 -2.60 17.38 14.51
CA ARG A 30 -3.62 18.22 13.88
C ARG A 30 -3.43 19.62 14.46
N GLY A 31 -3.07 20.59 13.62
CA GLY A 31 -2.92 21.97 14.04
C GLY A 31 -4.29 22.61 14.25
N ASP A 32 -4.60 23.00 15.49
CA ASP A 32 -5.67 23.91 15.84
C ASP A 32 -5.06 25.31 16.04
N ASP A 33 -5.47 26.27 15.22
CA ASP A 33 -5.11 27.70 15.33
C ASP A 33 -6.15 28.44 16.19
N PRO A 34 -5.76 29.26 17.19
CA PRO A 34 -6.70 30.11 17.88
C PRO A 34 -6.65 31.58 17.44
N GLU A 35 -7.87 32.11 17.27
CA GLU A 35 -8.35 33.41 17.74
C GLU A 35 -8.48 34.60 16.76
N LYS A 36 -9.65 35.24 16.92
CA LYS A 36 -10.33 36.20 16.06
C LYS A 36 -9.85 37.64 16.31
N LYS A 37 -9.93 38.48 15.27
CA LYS A 37 -10.27 39.92 15.41
C LYS A 37 -11.34 40.32 14.39
N LYS A 38 -12.34 41.07 14.87
CA LYS A 38 -13.55 41.53 14.18
C LYS A 38 -13.41 42.97 13.61
N ALA A 39 -14.35 43.31 12.73
CA ALA A 39 -14.83 44.62 12.22
C ALA A 39 -14.43 44.87 10.75
N ASN A 40 -15.28 45.27 9.79
CA ASN A 40 -16.64 45.84 9.77
C ASN A 40 -17.37 45.53 8.44
N GLU A 41 -18.71 45.59 8.45
CA GLU A 41 -19.63 45.39 7.31
C GLU A 41 -19.87 46.67 6.47
N LYS A 42 -19.94 46.52 5.14
CA LYS A 42 -20.99 46.99 4.19
C LYS A 42 -20.50 46.78 2.75
N GLU A 43 -21.07 45.83 2.00
CA GLU A 43 -22.08 46.04 0.93
C GLU A 43 -21.48 46.88 -0.23
N GLU A 44 -21.28 46.42 -1.47
CA GLU A 44 -22.18 45.74 -2.37
C GLU A 44 -21.39 45.37 -3.66
N LYS A 45 -21.49 44.13 -4.16
CA LYS A 45 -21.97 43.82 -5.52
C LYS A 45 -21.77 42.35 -5.88
N ALA A 46 -22.89 41.78 -6.29
CA ALA A 46 -23.07 40.43 -6.75
C ALA A 46 -22.13 40.04 -7.90
N ALA A 47 -21.41 38.94 -7.71
CA ALA A 47 -21.11 38.00 -8.76
C ALA A 47 -21.16 36.60 -8.14
N THR A 48 -22.33 36.00 -8.28
CA THR A 48 -22.64 34.59 -8.06
C THR A 48 -21.52 33.72 -8.64
N SER A 49 -20.68 33.15 -7.79
CA SER A 49 -19.94 31.93 -8.14
C SER A 49 -20.50 30.81 -7.27
N SER A 50 -21.68 30.37 -7.68
CA SER A 50 -22.27 29.11 -7.25
C SER A 50 -21.21 28.02 -7.25
N GLN A 51 -20.91 27.50 -6.07
CA GLN A 51 -21.10 26.08 -5.80
C GLN A 51 -20.69 25.13 -6.93
N TRP A 52 -19.39 24.95 -7.12
CA TRP A 52 -18.87 23.73 -7.76
C TRP A 52 -18.47 22.73 -6.67
N LYS A 53 -19.39 22.42 -5.76
CA LYS A 53 -19.38 21.09 -5.14
C LYS A 53 -19.82 20.16 -6.25
N SER A 54 -18.87 19.70 -7.05
CA SER A 54 -19.07 18.59 -7.95
C SER A 54 -19.53 17.42 -7.10
N THR A 55 -20.84 17.16 -7.07
CA THR A 55 -21.42 15.94 -6.55
C THR A 55 -21.07 14.83 -7.53
N ARG A 56 -19.78 14.49 -7.64
CA ARG A 56 -19.39 13.22 -8.24
C ARG A 56 -20.08 12.16 -7.39
N ASN A 57 -20.95 11.38 -8.01
CA ASN A 57 -21.51 10.19 -7.40
C ASN A 57 -20.36 9.19 -7.33
N ILE A 58 -19.53 9.33 -6.30
CA ILE A 58 -18.42 8.42 -6.05
C ILE A 58 -19.10 7.11 -5.65
N LYS A 59 -18.86 6.06 -6.43
CA LYS A 59 -19.39 4.73 -6.12
C LYS A 59 -18.37 4.02 -5.24
N PRO A 60 -18.80 3.33 -4.17
CA PRO A 60 -17.91 2.43 -3.45
C PRO A 60 -17.26 1.45 -4.42
N CYS A 61 -15.96 1.26 -4.31
CA CYS A 61 -15.27 0.32 -5.18
C CYS A 61 -15.68 -1.11 -4.85
N ASN A 62 -16.13 -1.85 -5.85
CA ASN A 62 -16.44 -3.27 -5.68
C ASN A 62 -15.41 -4.12 -6.43
N LEU A 63 -14.43 -4.69 -5.73
CA LEU A 63 -13.42 -5.54 -6.38
C LEU A 63 -14.01 -6.81 -7.00
N THR A 64 -15.22 -7.24 -6.62
CA THR A 64 -15.86 -8.44 -7.16
C THR A 64 -16.04 -8.36 -8.68
N GLY A 65 -15.73 -9.47 -9.36
CA GLY A 65 -15.86 -9.62 -10.81
C GLY A 65 -14.52 -9.65 -11.56
N TRP A 66 -14.60 -9.47 -12.88
CA TRP A 66 -13.46 -9.59 -13.79
C TRP A 66 -12.78 -8.24 -14.05
N TRP A 67 -11.46 -8.28 -13.98
CA TRP A 67 -10.56 -7.17 -14.25
C TRP A 67 -9.51 -7.58 -15.27
N LYS A 68 -9.09 -6.64 -16.11
CA LYS A 68 -7.99 -6.82 -17.06
C LYS A 68 -6.97 -5.72 -16.87
N ASN A 69 -5.68 -6.06 -16.87
CA ASN A 69 -4.62 -5.07 -16.82
C ASN A 69 -4.09 -4.65 -18.21
N ASP A 70 -3.22 -3.65 -18.18
CA ASP A 70 -2.49 -3.08 -19.31
C ASP A 70 -1.58 -4.08 -20.06
N LEU A 71 -1.20 -5.19 -19.42
CA LEU A 71 -0.46 -6.29 -20.06
C LEU A 71 -1.36 -7.39 -20.63
N GLY A 72 -2.68 -7.26 -20.45
CA GLY A 72 -3.66 -8.24 -20.91
C GLY A 72 -3.95 -9.38 -19.93
N SER A 73 -3.28 -9.43 -18.78
CA SER A 73 -3.61 -10.36 -17.69
C SER A 73 -4.99 -10.07 -17.12
N LYS A 74 -5.68 -11.12 -16.66
CA LYS A 74 -7.02 -11.03 -16.10
C LYS A 74 -7.04 -11.50 -14.66
N MET A 75 -7.87 -10.86 -13.85
CA MET A 75 -8.10 -11.20 -12.46
C MET A 75 -9.61 -11.36 -12.24
N HIS A 76 -10.02 -12.47 -11.65
CA HIS A 76 -11.40 -12.68 -11.21
C HIS A 76 -11.43 -12.73 -9.69
N VAL A 77 -12.09 -11.76 -9.07
CA VAL A 77 -12.37 -11.78 -7.63
C VAL A 77 -13.78 -12.35 -7.45
N PHE A 78 -13.90 -13.45 -6.70
CA PHE A 78 -15.16 -14.18 -6.58
C PHE A 78 -16.19 -13.44 -5.72
N ASN A 79 -15.75 -12.98 -4.56
CA ASN A 79 -16.53 -12.18 -3.62
C ASN A 79 -15.59 -11.52 -2.61
N VAL A 80 -15.99 -10.36 -2.10
CA VAL A 80 -15.38 -9.71 -0.92
C VAL A 80 -16.31 -9.92 0.27
N ASP A 81 -15.80 -10.46 1.37
CA ASP A 81 -16.59 -10.70 2.58
C ASP A 81 -16.72 -9.45 3.46
N ASN A 82 -17.50 -9.57 4.54
CA ASN A 82 -17.76 -8.47 5.48
C ASN A 82 -16.52 -8.01 6.27
N ASN A 83 -15.41 -8.76 6.20
CA ASN A 83 -14.13 -8.39 6.79
C ASN A 83 -13.16 -7.83 5.73
N GLY A 84 -13.62 -7.65 4.49
CA GLY A 84 -12.81 -7.18 3.38
C GLY A 84 -11.90 -8.25 2.79
N THR A 85 -11.98 -9.51 3.25
CA THR A 85 -11.18 -10.61 2.71
C THR A 85 -11.80 -11.12 1.42
N PHE A 86 -10.94 -11.49 0.46
CA PHE A 86 -11.39 -12.03 -0.81
C PHE A 86 -10.46 -13.12 -1.35
N SER A 87 -11.01 -13.93 -2.25
CA SER A 87 -10.28 -14.91 -3.04
C SER A 87 -10.66 -14.83 -4.51
N GLY A 88 -9.86 -15.46 -5.35
CA GLY A 88 -10.06 -15.41 -6.79
C GLY A 88 -9.08 -16.24 -7.59
N GLU A 89 -9.07 -15.97 -8.89
CA GLU A 89 -8.09 -16.52 -9.83
C GLU A 89 -7.44 -15.41 -10.66
N TYR A 90 -6.14 -15.59 -10.91
CA TYR A 90 -5.33 -14.73 -11.74
C TYR A 90 -4.87 -15.49 -12.99
N HIS A 91 -5.12 -14.90 -14.15
CA HIS A 91 -4.74 -15.40 -15.46
C HIS A 91 -3.71 -14.44 -16.06
N THR A 92 -2.43 -14.72 -15.85
CA THR A 92 -1.38 -13.87 -16.42
C THR A 92 -1.31 -14.04 -17.94
N ALA A 93 -1.07 -12.95 -18.67
CA ALA A 93 -0.80 -13.00 -20.11
C ALA A 93 0.70 -13.16 -20.42
N VAL A 94 1.56 -12.93 -19.43
CA VAL A 94 3.02 -12.93 -19.56
C VAL A 94 3.68 -13.76 -18.46
N SER A 95 4.80 -14.39 -18.76
CA SER A 95 5.58 -15.18 -17.81
C SER A 95 7.02 -15.32 -18.29
N SER A 96 7.98 -15.36 -17.35
CA SER A 96 9.37 -15.76 -17.61
C SER A 96 9.62 -17.25 -17.32
N ALA A 97 8.62 -17.98 -16.83
CA ALA A 97 8.72 -19.41 -16.59
C ALA A 97 8.78 -20.19 -17.93
N LYS A 98 9.50 -21.31 -17.93
CA LYS A 98 9.60 -22.20 -19.10
C LYS A 98 8.34 -23.03 -19.31
N SER A 99 7.57 -23.26 -18.24
CA SER A 99 6.33 -24.03 -18.27
C SER A 99 5.18 -23.20 -18.84
N PRO A 100 4.19 -23.83 -19.50
CA PRO A 100 2.99 -23.15 -19.97
C PRO A 100 2.26 -22.43 -18.83
N ILE A 101 1.77 -21.23 -19.10
CA ILE A 101 0.99 -20.44 -18.15
C ILE A 101 -0.28 -21.21 -17.74
N GLN A 102 -0.60 -21.18 -16.44
CA GLN A 102 -1.82 -21.75 -15.88
C GLN A 102 -2.54 -20.74 -14.96
N PRO A 103 -3.89 -20.74 -14.90
CA PRO A 103 -4.63 -19.93 -13.94
C PRO A 103 -4.20 -20.22 -12.50
N SER A 104 -3.94 -19.17 -11.72
CA SER A 104 -3.35 -19.30 -10.38
C SER A 104 -4.26 -18.68 -9.31
N PRO A 105 -4.41 -19.32 -8.15
CA PRO A 105 -5.24 -18.78 -7.09
C PRO A 105 -4.66 -17.48 -6.53
N LEU A 106 -5.55 -16.57 -6.15
CA LEU A 106 -5.22 -15.37 -5.40
C LEU A 106 -6.05 -15.27 -4.12
N VAL A 107 -5.46 -14.66 -3.09
CA VAL A 107 -6.12 -14.31 -1.83
C VAL A 107 -5.67 -12.93 -1.39
N GLY A 108 -6.56 -12.15 -0.81
CA GLY A 108 -6.27 -10.77 -0.44
C GLY A 108 -7.27 -10.17 0.52
N SER A 109 -7.05 -8.89 0.82
CA SER A 109 -7.96 -8.07 1.60
C SER A 109 -8.04 -6.65 1.05
N GLN A 110 -9.18 -6.01 1.26
CA GLN A 110 -9.41 -4.59 0.99
C GLN A 110 -9.88 -3.89 2.26
N HIS A 111 -9.64 -2.59 2.33
CA HIS A 111 -10.33 -1.74 3.28
C HIS A 111 -11.83 -1.68 2.93
N LEU A 112 -12.64 -1.35 3.93
CA LEU A 112 -14.10 -1.20 3.81
C LEU A 112 -14.49 0.24 4.18
N ASP A 113 -13.66 1.20 3.78
CA ASP A 113 -13.78 2.59 4.21
C ASP A 113 -15.04 3.21 3.61
N LYS A 114 -15.68 4.11 4.38
CA LYS A 114 -16.89 4.82 3.92
C LYS A 114 -16.59 5.88 2.85
N ASP A 115 -15.32 6.13 2.57
CA ASP A 115 -14.84 7.20 1.70
C ASP A 115 -14.52 6.71 0.26
N GLU A 116 -14.94 5.47 -0.05
CA GLU A 116 -15.26 4.98 -1.41
C GLU A 116 -14.07 4.82 -2.38
N GLN A 117 -12.82 4.85 -1.88
CA GLN A 117 -11.58 4.60 -2.65
C GLN A 117 -10.64 3.67 -1.87
N ASP A 118 -11.09 2.44 -1.67
CA ASP A 118 -10.42 1.47 -0.80
C ASP A 118 -9.03 1.07 -1.31
N THR A 119 -8.08 1.01 -0.38
CA THR A 119 -6.79 0.34 -0.63
C THR A 119 -6.95 -1.16 -0.41
N PHE A 120 -6.22 -1.94 -1.20
CA PHE A 120 -6.30 -3.39 -1.15
C PHE A 120 -4.94 -4.02 -1.46
N GLY A 121 -4.80 -5.29 -1.09
CA GLY A 121 -3.65 -6.09 -1.46
C GLY A 121 -4.04 -7.55 -1.64
N PHE A 122 -3.33 -8.26 -2.52
CA PHE A 122 -3.53 -9.68 -2.74
C PHE A 122 -2.22 -10.38 -3.11
N THR A 123 -2.17 -11.67 -2.81
CA THR A 123 -1.06 -12.57 -3.15
C THR A 123 -1.52 -13.55 -4.22
N VAL A 124 -0.68 -13.78 -5.23
CA VAL A 124 -0.87 -14.80 -6.26
C VAL A 124 0.19 -15.87 -6.11
N ASN A 125 -0.24 -17.12 -5.97
CA ASN A 125 0.65 -18.27 -5.86
C ASN A 125 0.72 -19.02 -7.21
N TRP A 126 1.88 -18.96 -7.87
CA TRP A 126 2.08 -19.49 -9.22
C TRP A 126 2.36 -21.01 -9.28
N LYS A 127 2.16 -21.74 -8.16
CA LYS A 127 2.53 -23.18 -7.98
C LYS A 127 2.15 -24.13 -9.11
N LYS A 128 1.14 -23.79 -9.93
CA LYS A 128 0.72 -24.65 -11.05
C LYS A 128 1.72 -24.66 -12.20
N PHE A 129 2.58 -23.64 -12.33
CA PHE A 129 3.56 -23.56 -13.42
C PHE A 129 4.88 -22.84 -13.09
N SER A 130 5.04 -22.28 -11.88
CA SER A 130 6.27 -21.63 -11.41
C SER A 130 6.40 -21.76 -9.89
N ASP A 131 7.65 -21.70 -9.39
CA ASP A 131 7.97 -21.68 -7.95
C ASP A 131 7.96 -20.26 -7.35
N SER A 132 7.57 -19.26 -8.13
CA SER A 132 7.51 -17.85 -7.70
C SER A 132 6.21 -17.51 -6.96
N THR A 133 6.20 -16.37 -6.26
CA THR A 133 4.99 -15.74 -5.69
C THR A 133 4.95 -14.26 -6.08
N ALA A 134 3.76 -13.73 -6.39
CA ALA A 134 3.59 -12.29 -6.57
C ALA A 134 2.67 -11.71 -5.51
N VAL A 135 2.95 -10.49 -5.08
CA VAL A 135 2.05 -9.68 -4.25
C VAL A 135 1.73 -8.39 -4.99
N PHE A 136 0.47 -7.97 -4.89
CA PHE A 136 -0.03 -6.72 -5.45
C PHE A 136 -0.59 -5.90 -4.30
N VAL A 137 -0.34 -4.59 -4.35
CA VAL A 137 -0.96 -3.60 -3.47
C VAL A 137 -1.39 -2.42 -4.31
N GLY A 138 -2.56 -1.86 -4.02
CA GLY A 138 -3.10 -0.79 -4.81
C GLY A 138 -4.27 -0.08 -4.17
N GLN A 139 -4.85 0.81 -4.96
CA GLN A 139 -6.03 1.56 -4.60
C GLN A 139 -6.99 1.57 -5.79
N CYS A 140 -8.27 1.49 -5.48
CA CYS A 140 -9.33 1.64 -6.44
C CYS A 140 -9.76 3.11 -6.55
N PHE A 141 -9.87 3.60 -7.77
CA PHE A 141 -10.27 4.96 -8.09
C PHE A 141 -11.49 4.96 -9.01
N ASN A 142 -12.37 5.93 -8.82
CA ASN A 142 -13.38 6.28 -9.80
C ASN A 142 -12.77 7.28 -10.79
N GLY A 143 -12.52 6.81 -12.02
CA GLY A 143 -12.03 7.63 -13.12
C GLY A 143 -12.95 8.83 -13.40
N ALA A 144 -12.42 9.82 -14.12
CA ALA A 144 -13.18 11.02 -14.47
C ALA A 144 -14.45 10.72 -15.30
N ASP A 145 -14.47 9.59 -16.00
CA ASP A 145 -15.60 9.07 -16.76
C ASP A 145 -16.56 8.20 -15.92
N GLY A 146 -16.34 8.11 -14.60
CA GLY A 146 -17.12 7.29 -13.68
C GLY A 146 -16.79 5.80 -13.73
N LYS A 147 -15.75 5.38 -14.47
CA LYS A 147 -15.32 3.98 -14.51
C LYS A 147 -14.30 3.68 -13.43
N GLU A 148 -14.42 2.52 -12.80
CA GLU A 148 -13.45 2.07 -11.81
C GLU A 148 -12.11 1.67 -12.46
N VAL A 149 -11.03 2.10 -11.83
CA VAL A 149 -9.65 1.81 -12.21
C VAL A 149 -8.86 1.38 -10.97
N LEU A 150 -8.13 0.28 -11.07
CA LEU A 150 -7.23 -0.15 -10.00
C LEU A 150 -5.80 0.20 -10.37
N HIS A 151 -5.17 1.09 -9.60
CA HIS A 151 -3.73 1.32 -9.73
C HIS A 151 -2.99 0.47 -8.71
N THR A 152 -2.09 -0.37 -9.21
CA THR A 152 -1.37 -1.33 -8.38
C THR A 152 0.13 -1.23 -8.61
N SER A 153 0.88 -1.52 -7.55
CA SER A 153 2.28 -1.91 -7.62
C SER A 153 2.40 -3.37 -7.19
N TRP A 154 3.39 -4.08 -7.70
CA TRP A 154 3.60 -5.48 -7.36
C TRP A 154 5.06 -5.81 -7.12
N LEU A 155 5.27 -6.83 -6.30
CA LEU A 155 6.55 -7.52 -6.15
C LEU A 155 6.39 -8.95 -6.64
N LEU A 156 7.31 -9.41 -7.48
CA LEU A 156 7.41 -10.80 -7.88
C LEU A 156 8.66 -11.38 -7.21
N ARG A 157 8.45 -12.36 -6.34
CA ARG A 157 9.50 -13.08 -5.65
C ARG A 157 9.77 -14.41 -6.35
N GLU A 158 10.98 -14.54 -6.88
CA GLU A 158 11.51 -15.80 -7.40
C GLU A 158 12.04 -16.67 -6.24
N LYS A 159 11.95 -17.98 -6.41
CA LYS A 159 12.68 -18.93 -5.59
C LYS A 159 14.12 -18.98 -6.07
N VAL A 160 15.06 -18.94 -5.13
CA VAL A 160 16.50 -19.04 -5.40
C VAL A 160 17.08 -20.22 -4.63
N ASP A 161 18.20 -20.75 -5.11
CA ASP A 161 18.82 -21.96 -4.57
C ASP A 161 19.57 -21.71 -3.26
N SER A 162 19.96 -20.45 -2.99
CA SER A 162 20.75 -20.07 -1.82
C SER A 162 20.38 -18.68 -1.29
N GLU A 163 20.68 -18.43 -0.01
CA GLU A 163 20.55 -17.09 0.58
C GLU A 163 21.45 -16.05 -0.11
N THR A 164 22.63 -16.46 -0.61
CA THR A 164 23.53 -15.56 -1.34
C THR A 164 22.96 -15.07 -2.67
N ASP A 165 21.92 -15.73 -3.19
CA ASP A 165 21.20 -15.33 -4.38
C ASP A 165 19.97 -14.44 -4.10
N ASP A 166 19.65 -14.16 -2.83
CA ASP A 166 18.46 -13.41 -2.43
C ASP A 166 18.38 -12.01 -3.06
N TRP A 167 19.54 -11.34 -3.21
CA TRP A 167 19.64 -9.97 -3.68
C TRP A 167 19.01 -9.73 -5.07
N LYS A 168 18.93 -10.76 -5.91
CA LYS A 168 18.36 -10.71 -7.27
C LYS A 168 16.94 -11.28 -7.37
N ALA A 169 16.39 -11.80 -6.28
CA ALA A 169 15.20 -12.64 -6.30
C ALA A 169 13.88 -11.85 -6.37
N THR A 170 13.91 -10.52 -6.21
CA THR A 170 12.69 -9.69 -6.17
C THR A 170 12.64 -8.72 -7.34
N ARG A 171 11.62 -8.83 -8.18
CA ARG A 171 11.28 -7.85 -9.22
C ARG A 171 10.13 -6.97 -8.76
N ILE A 172 10.07 -5.73 -9.26
CA ILE A 172 9.01 -4.77 -8.97
C ILE A 172 8.39 -4.25 -10.27
N GLY A 173 7.10 -3.95 -10.22
CA GLY A 173 6.43 -3.27 -11.32
C GLY A 173 5.10 -2.65 -10.92
N ARG A 174 4.36 -2.21 -11.92
CA ARG A 174 3.03 -1.61 -11.77
C ARG A 174 2.08 -2.22 -12.79
N ASN A 175 0.80 -2.25 -12.44
CA ASN A 175 -0.27 -2.55 -13.37
C ASN A 175 -1.47 -1.66 -13.11
N THR A 176 -2.15 -1.30 -14.19
CA THR A 176 -3.44 -0.62 -14.13
C THR A 176 -4.52 -1.58 -14.62
N PHE A 177 -5.51 -1.86 -13.77
CA PHE A 177 -6.63 -2.72 -14.12
C PHE A 177 -7.88 -1.90 -14.39
N THR A 178 -8.66 -2.36 -15.36
CA THR A 178 -10.00 -1.86 -15.67
C THR A 178 -10.99 -3.02 -15.66
N ARG A 179 -12.26 -2.73 -15.37
CA ARG A 179 -13.31 -3.74 -15.46
C ARG A 179 -13.39 -4.36 -16.86
N MET A 180 -13.65 -5.66 -16.90
CA MET A 180 -14.08 -6.34 -18.13
C MET A 180 -15.60 -6.22 -18.23
N SER A 181 -16.08 -5.68 -19.36
CA SER A 181 -17.49 -5.62 -19.73
C SER A 181 -18.07 -6.98 -20.06
#